data_AF-A0A1X7KVW9-F1
#
_entry.id   AF-A0A1X7KVW9-F1
#
_cell.length_a   1.000
_cell.length_b   1.000
_cell.length_c   1.000
_cell.angle_alpha   90.00
_cell.angle_beta   90.00
_cell.angle_gamma   90.00
#
_symmetry.space_group_name_H-M   'P 1'
#
loop_
_entity.id
_entity.type
_entity.pdbx_description
1 polymer ?
#
loop_
_entity_poly.entity_id
_entity_poly.type
_entity_poly.pdbx_seq_one_letter_code
_entity_poly.pdbx_strand_id
1 'polypeptide(L)'
;MTVLRRARVTATILLGVMVLSACTPGSSPGATNDAAPSPFVGGWAESAATGDTTITFDETGEFVGFDGCNTQNGSFVASGPGITLSITSATEVACSEDVWLEKVTSAHLDGDSLVMTDSSGAQLGRLLKTEP
;
A
#
# COMPACT_ATOMS: atom_id res chain seq x y z
N MET A 1 -67.49 18.30 18.71
CA MET A 1 -67.54 19.73 19.09
C MET A 1 -66.19 20.13 19.68
N THR A 2 -65.29 20.76 18.91
CA THR A 2 -64.38 21.84 19.37
C THR A 2 -63.58 22.44 18.19
N VAL A 3 -64.14 23.53 17.66
CA VAL A 3 -63.58 24.80 17.17
C VAL A 3 -62.16 24.86 16.56
N LEU A 4 -62.15 25.20 15.26
CA LEU A 4 -61.06 25.77 14.44
C LEU A 4 -60.46 27.06 15.04
N ARG A 5 -59.13 27.23 15.02
CA ARG A 5 -58.50 28.56 15.02
C ARG A 5 -57.52 28.71 13.86
N ARG A 6 -57.86 29.63 12.96
CA ARG A 6 -57.04 30.09 11.83
C ARG A 6 -55.99 31.06 12.36
N ALA A 7 -54.72 30.84 12.03
CA ALA A 7 -53.70 31.88 12.08
C ALA A 7 -53.09 32.01 10.68
N ARG A 8 -53.40 33.14 10.03
CA ARG A 8 -52.75 33.57 8.79
C ARG A 8 -51.43 34.21 9.19
N VAL A 9 -50.32 33.74 8.64
CA VAL A 9 -49.07 34.51 8.62
C VAL A 9 -48.66 34.64 7.16
N THR A 10 -48.57 35.89 6.73
CA THR A 10 -48.29 36.31 5.36
C THR A 10 -46.80 36.62 5.22
N ALA A 11 -46.28 36.28 4.05
CA ALA A 11 -45.15 36.90 3.33
C ALA A 11 -43.71 36.67 3.83
N THR A 12 -42.91 36.06 2.95
CA THR A 12 -41.73 36.72 2.36
C THR A 12 -41.40 36.10 1.00
N ILE A 13 -41.32 36.95 -0.03
CA ILE A 13 -40.82 36.64 -1.37
C ILE A 13 -39.29 36.74 -1.32
N LEU A 14 -38.57 35.74 -1.84
CA LEU A 14 -37.19 35.88 -2.27
C LEU A 14 -36.98 35.12 -3.58
N LEU A 15 -36.80 35.91 -4.63
CA LEU A 15 -36.44 35.52 -5.98
C LEU A 15 -34.92 35.25 -5.99
N GLY A 16 -34.50 34.02 -6.28
CA GLY A 16 -33.09 33.64 -6.40
C GLY A 16 -32.86 32.90 -7.71
N VAL A 17 -32.32 33.60 -8.71
CA VAL A 17 -31.95 33.08 -10.02
C VAL A 17 -30.82 32.06 -9.87
N MET A 18 -31.07 30.82 -10.30
CA MET A 18 -30.08 29.73 -10.27
C MET A 18 -29.26 29.79 -11.57
N VAL A 19 -28.08 30.40 -11.51
CA VAL A 19 -27.09 30.39 -12.59
C VAL A 19 -26.30 29.08 -12.48
N LEU A 20 -26.54 28.13 -13.39
CA LEU A 20 -25.70 26.93 -13.51
C LEU A 20 -24.41 27.30 -14.25
N SER A 21 -23.31 27.44 -13.50
CA SER A 21 -21.95 27.50 -14.05
C SER A 21 -21.61 26.17 -14.72
N ALA A 22 -21.33 26.22 -16.01
CA ALA A 22 -20.78 25.08 -16.76
C ALA A 22 -19.33 24.83 -16.32
N CYS A 23 -19.02 23.64 -15.80
CA CYS A 23 -17.64 23.20 -15.62
C CYS A 23 -17.06 22.86 -17.00
N THR A 24 -16.17 23.71 -17.50
CA THR A 24 -15.27 23.39 -18.62
C THR A 24 -14.24 22.36 -18.14
N PRO A 25 -14.02 21.23 -18.84
CA PRO A 25 -12.84 20.41 -18.61
C PRO A 25 -11.62 21.23 -19.05
N GLY A 26 -10.81 21.67 -18.09
CA GLY A 26 -9.53 22.27 -18.37
C GLY A 26 -8.58 21.20 -18.90
N SER A 27 -8.38 21.17 -20.22
CA SER A 27 -7.29 20.43 -20.85
C SER A 27 -5.96 21.02 -20.37
N SER A 28 -5.29 20.34 -19.44
CA SER A 28 -3.94 20.70 -19.03
C SER A 28 -2.94 20.15 -20.06
N PRO A 29 -2.04 20.98 -20.62
CA PRO A 29 -1.02 20.52 -21.55
C PRO A 29 0.15 19.88 -20.81
N GLY A 30 0.48 18.64 -21.16
CA GLY A 30 1.78 18.02 -20.90
C GLY A 30 1.94 17.33 -19.54
N ALA A 31 1.35 16.15 -19.37
CA ALA A 31 1.84 15.21 -18.36
C ALA A 31 3.10 14.54 -18.92
N THR A 32 4.27 14.90 -18.42
CA THR A 32 5.41 13.96 -18.44
C THR A 32 5.03 12.84 -17.48
N ASN A 33 5.10 11.59 -17.94
CA ASN A 33 4.76 10.42 -17.12
C ASN A 33 5.93 10.08 -16.18
N ASP A 34 6.41 11.05 -15.42
CA ASP A 34 7.39 10.84 -14.34
C ASP A 34 6.62 10.32 -13.13
N ALA A 35 6.11 9.08 -13.23
CA ALA A 35 5.55 8.40 -12.08
C ALA A 35 6.67 8.21 -11.06
N ALA A 36 6.47 8.73 -9.84
CA ALA A 36 7.42 8.48 -8.75
C ALA A 36 7.60 6.96 -8.56
N PRO A 37 8.81 6.50 -8.23
CA PRO A 37 9.05 5.08 -7.98
C PRO A 37 8.17 4.58 -6.84
N SER A 38 7.79 3.31 -6.93
CA SER A 38 6.99 2.65 -5.88
C SER A 38 7.69 2.78 -4.51
N PRO A 39 6.96 3.08 -3.42
CA PRO A 39 7.59 3.31 -2.10
C PRO A 39 8.23 2.04 -1.52
N PHE A 40 7.90 0.87 -2.09
CA PHE A 40 8.46 -0.43 -1.75
C PHE A 40 9.86 -0.64 -2.34
N VAL A 41 10.22 0.08 -3.41
CA VAL A 41 11.54 -0.03 -4.06
C VAL A 41 12.65 0.36 -3.06
N GLY A 42 13.72 -0.43 -3.09
CA GLY A 42 14.86 -0.33 -2.19
C GLY A 42 15.05 -1.57 -1.32
N GLY A 43 16.05 -1.49 -0.44
CA GLY A 43 16.40 -2.54 0.50
C GLY A 43 15.62 -2.42 1.82
N TRP A 44 15.38 -3.58 2.41
CA TRP A 44 14.70 -3.76 3.69
C TRP A 44 15.39 -4.87 4.47
N ALA A 45 15.55 -4.69 5.78
CA ALA A 45 16.22 -5.66 6.64
C ALA A 45 15.56 -5.76 8.01
N GLU A 46 15.63 -6.94 8.63
CA GLU A 46 15.35 -7.08 10.06
C GLU A 46 16.30 -6.18 10.86
N SER A 47 15.86 -5.77 12.04
CA SER A 47 16.78 -5.12 12.97
C SER A 47 17.86 -6.12 13.37
N ALA A 48 19.10 -5.67 13.60
CA ALA A 48 20.21 -6.54 14.00
C ALA A 48 19.98 -7.33 15.30
N ALA A 49 18.90 -7.03 16.05
CA ALA A 49 18.51 -7.77 17.24
C ALA A 49 17.57 -8.97 16.96
N THR A 50 17.00 -9.07 15.77
CA THR A 50 15.87 -9.97 15.46
C THR A 50 16.16 -11.02 14.39
N GLY A 51 17.24 -10.88 13.61
CA GLY A 51 17.65 -11.85 12.61
C GLY A 51 18.38 -11.20 11.43
N ASP A 52 18.71 -12.03 10.44
CA ASP A 52 19.48 -11.65 9.24
C ASP A 52 18.61 -11.57 7.97
N THR A 53 17.28 -11.46 8.13
CA THR A 53 16.37 -11.41 6.99
C THR A 53 16.51 -10.09 6.22
N THR A 54 16.68 -10.17 4.91
CA THR A 54 16.74 -9.01 4.00
C THR A 54 15.87 -9.23 2.77
N ILE A 55 15.39 -8.15 2.17
CA ILE A 55 14.71 -8.15 0.87
C ILE A 55 15.00 -6.84 0.14
N THR A 56 15.25 -6.92 -1.16
CA THR A 56 15.43 -5.75 -2.03
C THR A 56 14.43 -5.83 -3.16
N PHE A 57 13.63 -4.79 -3.34
CA PHE A 57 12.69 -4.63 -4.44
C PHE A 57 13.26 -3.66 -5.46
N ASP A 58 13.17 -3.99 -6.75
CA ASP A 58 13.61 -3.12 -7.83
C ASP A 58 12.45 -2.42 -8.56
N GLU A 59 12.80 -1.52 -9.47
CA GLU A 59 11.84 -0.73 -10.25
C GLU A 59 11.09 -1.56 -11.31
N THR A 60 11.54 -2.78 -11.60
CA THR A 60 10.94 -3.66 -12.61
C THR A 60 9.84 -4.56 -12.04
N GLY A 61 9.67 -4.57 -10.72
CA GLY A 61 8.71 -5.44 -10.06
C GLY A 61 9.32 -6.77 -9.62
N GLU A 62 10.65 -6.87 -9.55
CA GLU A 62 11.36 -8.05 -9.05
C GLU A 62 11.88 -7.84 -7.63
N PHE A 63 12.12 -8.94 -6.91
CA PHE A 63 12.81 -8.90 -5.63
C PHE A 63 13.81 -10.04 -5.47
N VAL A 64 14.84 -9.75 -4.67
CA VAL A 64 15.75 -10.74 -4.12
C VAL A 64 15.71 -10.61 -2.60
N GLY A 65 15.53 -11.72 -1.90
CA GLY A 65 15.56 -11.77 -0.45
C GLY A 65 16.43 -12.89 0.09
N PHE A 66 16.82 -12.75 1.34
CA PHE A 66 17.64 -13.71 2.08
C PHE A 66 17.06 -13.85 3.47
N ASP A 67 16.88 -15.07 3.95
CA ASP A 67 16.25 -15.37 5.25
C ASP A 67 17.23 -15.82 6.34
N GLY A 68 18.53 -15.54 6.15
CA GLY A 68 19.61 -16.03 7.01
C GLY A 68 20.21 -17.36 6.52
N CYS A 69 19.55 -18.06 5.61
CA CYS A 69 19.99 -19.38 5.13
C CYS A 69 19.90 -19.53 3.61
N ASN A 70 18.74 -19.21 3.03
CA ASN A 70 18.41 -19.37 1.62
C ASN A 70 18.15 -18.01 0.95
N THR A 71 18.46 -17.94 -0.34
CA THR A 71 18.08 -16.82 -1.20
C THR A 71 16.77 -17.12 -1.92
N GLN A 72 15.81 -16.20 -1.80
CA GLN A 72 14.52 -16.22 -2.47
C GLN A 72 14.51 -15.18 -3.59
N ASN A 73 14.07 -15.56 -4.79
CA ASN A 73 13.83 -14.62 -5.88
C ASN A 73 12.35 -14.65 -6.24
N GLY A 74 11.82 -13.51 -6.67
CA GLY A 74 10.42 -13.43 -7.06
C GLY A 74 10.06 -12.10 -7.69
N SER A 75 8.74 -11.92 -7.85
CA SER A 75 8.15 -10.68 -8.32
C SER A 75 7.20 -10.10 -7.29
N PHE A 76 6.91 -8.81 -7.42
CA PHE A 76 5.92 -8.13 -6.61
C PHE A 76 5.06 -7.20 -7.46
N VAL A 77 3.82 -7.00 -7.00
CA VAL A 77 2.89 -6.05 -7.61
C VAL A 77 2.34 -5.14 -6.52
N ALA A 78 2.54 -3.84 -6.67
CA ALA A 78 1.99 -2.83 -5.76
C ALA A 78 0.50 -2.60 -6.02
N SER A 79 -0.29 -2.58 -4.95
CA SER A 79 -1.72 -2.30 -4.97
C SER A 79 -2.12 -1.54 -3.71
N GLY A 80 -2.45 -0.25 -3.88
CA GLY A 80 -2.80 0.63 -2.77
C GLY A 80 -1.66 0.72 -1.73
N PRO A 81 -1.91 0.43 -0.43
CA PRO A 81 -0.91 0.54 0.62
C PRO A 81 0.00 -0.69 0.76
N GLY A 82 -0.13 -1.70 -0.11
CA GLY A 82 0.61 -2.95 0.00
C GLY A 82 1.12 -3.48 -1.33
N ILE A 83 1.81 -4.63 -1.24
CA ILE A 83 2.29 -5.42 -2.36
C ILE A 83 1.84 -6.87 -2.20
N THR A 84 1.59 -7.53 -3.31
CA THR A 84 1.52 -9.00 -3.40
C THR A 84 2.86 -9.51 -3.91
N LEU A 85 3.41 -10.54 -3.30
CA LEU A 85 4.67 -11.17 -3.69
C LEU A 85 4.41 -12.54 -4.32
N SER A 86 5.29 -12.95 -5.22
CA SER A 86 5.31 -14.29 -5.81
C SER A 86 6.74 -14.78 -5.89
N ILE A 87 7.08 -15.77 -5.06
CA ILE A 87 8.39 -16.43 -5.09
C ILE A 87 8.44 -17.33 -6.33
N THR A 88 9.48 -17.15 -7.14
CA THR A 88 9.70 -17.91 -8.38
C THR A 88 10.79 -18.95 -8.23
N SER A 89 11.76 -18.70 -7.35
CA SER A 89 12.82 -19.65 -7.03
C SER A 89 13.38 -19.43 -5.64
N ALA A 90 13.91 -20.51 -5.07
CA ALA A 90 14.55 -20.56 -3.77
C ALA A 90 15.82 -21.41 -3.86
N THR A 91 16.84 -21.05 -3.09
CA THR A 91 17.88 -22.02 -2.75
C THR A 91 17.32 -22.96 -1.69
N GLU A 92 17.61 -24.26 -1.76
CA GLU A 92 17.18 -25.23 -0.76
C GLU A 92 18.41 -25.90 -0.13
N VAL A 93 18.99 -25.25 0.88
CA VAL A 93 19.94 -25.90 1.79
C VAL A 93 19.28 -26.21 3.13
N ALA A 94 19.86 -27.13 3.89
CA ALA A 94 19.35 -27.47 5.21
C ALA A 94 19.62 -26.32 6.20
N CYS A 95 18.57 -25.64 6.64
CA CYS A 95 18.64 -24.56 7.63
C CYS A 95 18.50 -25.10 9.05
N SER A 96 19.30 -24.56 9.97
CA SER A 96 19.20 -24.86 11.41
C SER A 96 18.16 -24.01 12.13
N GLU A 97 17.66 -22.95 11.49
CA GLU A 97 16.77 -21.94 12.06
C GLU A 97 15.40 -21.97 11.37
N ASP A 98 14.38 -21.48 12.07
CA ASP A 98 13.03 -21.35 11.51
C ASP A 98 12.98 -20.11 10.61
N VAL A 99 13.13 -20.35 9.31
CA VAL A 99 13.03 -19.30 8.30
C VAL A 99 11.57 -19.04 7.91
N TRP A 100 11.24 -17.77 7.65
CA TRP A 100 9.86 -17.36 7.39
C TRP A 100 9.66 -16.69 6.04
N LEU A 101 10.72 -16.20 5.37
CA LEU A 101 10.59 -15.44 4.13
C LEU A 101 9.95 -16.26 3.01
N GLU A 102 10.21 -17.57 2.97
CA GLU A 102 9.60 -18.50 2.00
C GLU A 102 8.07 -18.56 2.05
N LYS A 103 7.47 -18.15 3.18
CA LYS A 103 6.03 -18.22 3.44
C LYS A 103 5.32 -16.91 3.04
N VAL A 104 6.05 -15.86 2.69
CA VAL A 104 5.47 -14.54 2.45
C VAL A 104 4.66 -14.51 1.16
N THR A 105 3.50 -13.86 1.20
CA THR A 105 2.67 -13.62 0.02
C THR A 105 2.27 -12.16 -0.15
N SER A 106 2.38 -11.36 0.90
CA SER A 106 2.07 -9.94 0.84
C SER A 106 2.88 -9.13 1.83
N ALA A 107 2.98 -7.83 1.58
CA ALA A 107 3.55 -6.89 2.52
C ALA A 107 2.84 -5.53 2.47
N HIS A 108 2.94 -4.75 3.53
CA HIS A 108 2.42 -3.38 3.58
C HIS A 108 3.32 -2.47 4.41
N LEU A 109 3.23 -1.17 4.12
CA LEU A 109 3.97 -0.16 4.88
C LEU A 109 3.23 0.17 6.18
N ASP A 110 3.98 0.23 7.27
CA ASP A 110 3.54 0.72 8.57
C ASP A 110 4.64 1.65 9.14
N GLY A 111 4.51 2.94 8.83
CA GLY A 111 5.57 3.93 9.00
C GLY A 111 6.77 3.62 8.10
N ASP A 112 7.96 3.54 8.69
CA ASP A 112 9.22 3.22 8.00
C ASP A 112 9.50 1.71 7.95
N SER A 113 8.49 0.89 8.24
CA SER A 113 8.61 -0.56 8.26
C SER A 113 7.74 -1.24 7.22
N LEU A 114 8.27 -2.34 6.69
CA LEU A 114 7.56 -3.26 5.83
C LEU A 114 7.11 -4.46 6.67
N VAL A 115 5.79 -4.61 6.83
CA VAL A 115 5.19 -5.74 7.54
C VAL A 115 4.88 -6.83 6.53
N MET A 116 5.47 -8.01 6.72
CA MET A 116 5.41 -9.16 5.83
C MET A 116 4.40 -10.19 6.36
N THR A 117 3.49 -10.67 5.51
CA THR A 117 2.42 -11.60 5.92
C THR A 117 2.32 -12.82 5.00
N ASP A 118 1.82 -13.91 5.56
CA ASP A 118 1.47 -15.11 4.80
C ASP A 118 0.10 -15.00 4.10
N SER A 119 -0.28 -16.07 3.42
CA SER A 119 -1.55 -16.17 2.67
C SER A 119 -2.82 -16.11 3.54
N SER A 120 -2.70 -16.35 4.85
CA SER A 120 -3.80 -16.22 5.82
C SER A 120 -3.92 -14.80 6.38
N GLY A 121 -2.93 -13.94 6.12
CA GLY A 121 -2.80 -12.60 6.68
C GLY A 121 -2.07 -12.58 8.03
N ALA A 122 -1.48 -13.70 8.46
CA ALA A 122 -0.66 -13.71 9.68
C ALA A 122 0.66 -12.97 9.44
N GLN A 123 1.04 -12.10 10.38
CA GLN A 123 2.32 -11.40 10.33
C GLN A 123 3.45 -12.38 10.59
N LEU A 124 4.40 -12.44 9.65
CA LEU A 124 5.61 -13.25 9.73
C LEU A 124 6.79 -12.45 10.26
N GLY A 125 6.96 -11.22 9.76
CA GLY A 125 8.12 -10.40 10.08
C GLY A 125 7.88 -8.92 9.80
N ARG A 126 8.80 -8.10 10.30
CA ARG A 126 8.81 -6.65 10.12
C ARG A 126 10.22 -6.20 9.77
N LEU A 127 10.36 -5.55 8.63
CA LEU A 127 11.65 -5.09 8.10
C LEU A 127 11.70 -3.56 8.14
N LEU A 128 12.87 -3.01 8.43
CA LEU A 128 13.15 -1.58 8.36
C LEU A 128 13.73 -1.26 6.99
N LYS A 129 13.41 -0.08 6.47
CA LYS A 129 14.06 0.40 5.24
C LYS A 129 15.56 0.55 5.50
N THR A 130 16.38 0.01 4.61
CA THR A 130 17.82 0.26 4.63
C THR A 130 18.06 1.54 3.85
N GLU A 131 18.59 2.57 4.50
CA GLU A 131 19.03 3.78 3.79
C GLU A 131 20.07 3.39 2.72
N PRO A 132 20.00 3.96 1.51
CA PRO A 132 20.98 3.74 0.45
C PRO A 132 22.39 4.26 0.80
#